data_AF-X1IPB5-F1
#
_entry.id   AF-X1IPB5-F1
#
_cell.length_a   1.000
_cell.length_b   1.000
_cell.length_c   1.000
_cell.angle_alpha   90.00
_cell.angle_beta   90.00
_cell.angle_gamma   90.00
#
_symmetry.space_group_name_H-M   'P 1'
#
loop_
_entity.id
_entity.type
_entity.pdbx_description
1 polymer ?
#
loop_
_entity_poly.entity_id
_entity_poly.type
_entity_poly.pdbx_seq_one_letter_code
_entity_poly.pdbx_strand_id
1 'polypeptide(L)'
;PCGLVFGDYFYIGWGGNADGKTKIYKFDGSSLSGELFSITAFKPHYSCVCNGQMYWLFGPHMNQGSSAAVNYYLYRTPTGDVGSWEHLKTFSTNPISSHGKYRTKGCVGCLNNKLYVAVQNIAYRMDVG
;
A
#
# COMPACT_ATOMS: atom_id res chain seq x y z
N PRO A 1 -0.95 -10.52 0.63
CA PRO A 1 0.37 -10.11 0.12
C PRO A 1 0.15 -9.22 -1.10
N CYS A 2 1.05 -8.28 -1.35
CA CYS A 2 1.09 -7.49 -2.58
C CYS A 2 2.55 -7.46 -3.03
N GLY A 3 2.80 -7.45 -4.34
CA GLY A 3 4.15 -7.47 -4.86
C GLY A 3 4.29 -6.60 -6.10
N LEU A 4 5.51 -6.12 -6.33
CA LEU A 4 5.87 -5.26 -7.45
C LEU A 4 7.29 -5.57 -7.90
N VAL A 5 7.51 -5.59 -9.21
CA VAL A 5 8.87 -5.65 -9.80
C VAL A 5 9.32 -4.22 -10.10
N PHE A 6 10.54 -3.89 -9.68
CA PHE A 6 11.16 -2.59 -9.95
C PHE A 6 12.68 -2.72 -9.98
N GLY A 7 13.31 -2.18 -11.03
CA GLY A 7 14.69 -2.55 -11.37
C GLY A 7 14.80 -4.07 -11.56
N ASP A 8 15.83 -4.67 -10.96
CA ASP A 8 16.11 -6.11 -11.05
C ASP A 8 15.54 -6.92 -9.88
N TYR A 9 14.64 -6.33 -9.07
CA TYR A 9 14.16 -6.95 -7.84
C TYR A 9 12.64 -7.11 -7.82
N PHE A 10 12.19 -8.16 -7.11
CA PHE A 10 10.79 -8.32 -6.72
C PHE A 10 10.60 -7.88 -5.27
N TYR A 11 9.78 -6.86 -5.06
CA TYR A 11 9.43 -6.35 -3.74
C TYR A 11 8.11 -6.97 -3.28
N ILE A 12 8.09 -7.47 -2.03
CA ILE A 12 6.96 -8.18 -1.45
C ILE A 12 6.54 -7.50 -0.17
N GLY A 13 5.28 -7.08 -0.12
CA GLY A 13 4.62 -6.63 1.09
C GLY A 13 3.84 -7.76 1.76
N TRP A 14 4.13 -8.00 3.04
CA TRP A 14 3.39 -8.91 3.90
C TRP A 14 2.81 -8.18 5.12
N GLY A 15 1.51 -8.33 5.31
CA GLY A 15 0.83 -7.89 6.53
C GLY A 15 0.18 -9.07 7.25
N GLY A 16 -0.46 -8.79 8.38
CA GLY A 16 -0.95 -9.81 9.30
C GLY A 16 0.18 -10.43 10.14
N ASN A 17 1.28 -9.70 10.34
CA ASN A 17 2.35 -10.11 11.23
C ASN A 17 1.87 -10.04 12.69
N ALA A 18 2.47 -10.85 13.58
CA ALA A 18 2.10 -10.93 14.99
C ALA A 18 2.27 -9.59 15.74
N ASP A 19 3.16 -8.72 15.25
CA ASP A 19 3.38 -7.37 15.77
C ASP A 19 2.37 -6.32 15.26
N GLY A 20 1.36 -6.75 14.48
CA GLY A 20 0.33 -5.88 13.90
C GLY A 20 0.84 -4.99 12.77
N LYS A 21 2.07 -5.18 12.29
CA LYS A 21 2.66 -4.37 11.22
C LYS A 21 2.52 -5.02 9.86
N THR A 22 2.53 -4.19 8.83
CA THR A 22 2.85 -4.59 7.46
C THR A 22 4.31 -4.28 7.18
N LYS A 23 5.00 -5.21 6.51
CA LYS A 23 6.43 -5.18 6.24
C LYS A 23 6.72 -5.38 4.77
N ILE A 24 7.79 -4.78 4.27
CA ILE A 24 8.28 -4.95 2.89
C ILE A 24 9.68 -5.56 2.89
N TYR A 25 9.86 -6.48 1.95
CA TYR A 25 11.10 -7.21 1.68
C TYR A 25 11.42 -7.13 0.19
N LYS A 26 12.67 -7.36 -0.17
CA LYS A 26 13.18 -7.42 -1.53
C LYS A 26 13.72 -8.82 -1.81
N PHE A 27 13.40 -9.37 -2.97
CA PHE A 27 13.88 -10.65 -3.45
C PHE A 27 14.72 -10.41 -4.72
N ASP A 28 15.93 -10.96 -4.74
CA ASP A 28 16.91 -10.79 -5.84
C ASP A 28 16.95 -11.97 -6.82
N GLY A 29 16.02 -12.92 -6.69
CA GLY A 29 16.03 -14.17 -7.47
C GLY A 29 16.64 -15.35 -6.72
N SER A 30 17.38 -15.11 -5.63
CA SER A 30 18.06 -16.15 -4.85
C SER A 30 17.71 -16.09 -3.36
N SER A 31 17.57 -14.88 -2.80
CA SER A 31 17.41 -14.66 -1.37
C SER A 31 16.43 -13.53 -1.09
N LEU A 32 15.75 -13.63 0.06
CA LEU A 32 14.93 -12.54 0.59
C LEU A 32 15.80 -11.65 1.47
N SER A 33 15.70 -10.34 1.30
CA SER A 33 16.35 -9.35 2.15
C SER A 33 15.82 -9.39 3.59
N GLY A 34 16.50 -8.67 4.48
CA GLY A 34 15.91 -8.22 5.74
C GLY A 34 14.72 -7.27 5.53
N GLU A 35 14.06 -6.90 6.63
CA GLU A 35 12.97 -5.91 6.64
C GLU A 35 13.48 -4.55 6.10
N LEU A 36 12.84 -4.05 5.03
CA LEU A 36 13.21 -2.78 4.40
C LEU A 36 12.34 -1.62 4.87
N PHE A 37 11.10 -1.93 5.23
CA PHE A 37 10.11 -0.96 5.69
C PHE A 37 9.06 -1.66 6.54
N SER A 38 8.57 -0.98 7.57
CA SER A 38 7.40 -1.42 8.32
C SER A 38 6.50 -0.27 8.74
N ILE A 39 5.20 -0.57 8.80
CA ILE A 39 4.16 0.37 9.18
C ILE A 39 3.07 -0.34 9.98
N THR A 40 2.51 0.35 10.97
CA THR A 40 1.29 -0.10 11.66
C THR A 40 0.11 0.00 10.70
N ALA A 41 -0.11 -1.09 9.96
CA ALA A 41 -1.22 -1.27 9.04
C ALA A 41 -1.48 -2.76 8.89
N PHE A 42 -2.74 -3.14 8.61
CA PHE A 42 -3.10 -4.55 8.54
C PHE A 42 -2.44 -5.26 7.38
N LYS A 43 -2.53 -4.72 6.15
CA LYS A 43 -1.94 -5.33 4.94
C LYS A 43 -1.57 -4.30 3.87
N PRO A 44 -0.67 -4.67 2.94
CA PRO A 44 -0.54 -3.94 1.70
C PRO A 44 -1.74 -4.27 0.81
N HIS A 45 -2.34 -3.24 0.24
CA HIS A 45 -3.50 -3.35 -0.64
C HIS A 45 -3.03 -3.53 -2.09
N TYR A 46 -2.41 -2.50 -2.65
CA TYR A 46 -1.87 -2.51 -4.01
C TYR A 46 -0.58 -1.70 -4.04
N SER A 47 0.22 -1.98 -5.05
CA SER A 47 1.42 -1.22 -5.38
C SER A 47 1.54 -1.02 -6.89
N CYS A 48 2.25 0.03 -7.30
CA CYS A 48 2.53 0.28 -8.70
C CYS A 48 3.84 1.07 -8.87
N VAL A 49 4.35 1.11 -10.10
CA VAL A 49 5.40 2.05 -10.50
C VAL A 49 4.74 3.22 -11.22
N CYS A 50 5.13 4.45 -10.88
CA CYS A 50 4.73 5.65 -11.59
C CYS A 50 5.87 6.67 -11.53
N ASN A 51 6.16 7.41 -12.60
CA ASN A 51 7.23 8.43 -12.59
C ASN A 51 8.59 7.92 -12.06
N GLY A 52 8.94 6.66 -12.31
CA GLY A 52 10.18 6.05 -11.81
C GLY A 52 10.24 5.82 -10.30
N GLN A 53 9.09 5.87 -9.60
CA GLN A 53 8.99 5.59 -8.17
C GLN A 53 8.04 4.43 -7.92
N MET A 54 8.31 3.67 -6.87
CA MET A 54 7.36 2.67 -6.35
C MET A 54 6.38 3.35 -5.41
N TYR A 55 5.10 3.03 -5.56
CA TYR A 55 4.03 3.47 -4.68
C TYR A 55 3.36 2.28 -4.04
N TRP A 56 3.11 2.39 -2.74
CA TRP A 56 2.47 1.36 -1.94
C TRP A 56 1.31 1.96 -1.15
N LEU A 57 0.14 1.34 -1.29
CA LEU A 57 -1.03 1.67 -0.50
C LEU A 57 -1.22 0.61 0.58
N PHE A 58 -1.15 1.02 1.83
CA PHE A 58 -1.42 0.16 2.99
C PHE A 58 -2.77 0.50 3.59
N GLY A 59 -3.46 -0.49 4.12
CA GLY A 59 -4.75 -0.28 4.74
C GLY A 59 -5.33 -1.53 5.38
N PRO A 60 -6.52 -1.42 5.98
CA PRO A 60 -7.25 -2.57 6.49
C PRO A 60 -7.70 -3.49 5.36
N HIS A 61 -7.47 -4.79 5.53
CA HIS A 61 -7.85 -5.81 4.55
C HIS A 61 -9.00 -6.66 5.10
N MET A 62 -10.22 -6.19 4.82
CA MET A 62 -11.53 -6.84 4.98
C MET A 62 -12.30 -6.62 6.29
N ASN A 63 -13.63 -6.57 6.13
CA ASN A 63 -14.71 -6.82 7.10
C ASN A 63 -14.42 -6.31 8.51
N GLN A 64 -14.30 -5.00 8.64
CA GLN A 64 -14.35 -4.37 9.96
C GLN A 64 -15.73 -4.68 10.56
N GLY A 65 -15.79 -4.93 11.87
CA GLY A 65 -17.06 -5.12 12.58
C GLY A 65 -17.85 -3.82 12.77
N SER A 66 -17.25 -2.67 12.42
CA SER A 66 -17.81 -1.34 12.67
C SER A 66 -17.76 -0.45 11.43
N SER A 67 -18.66 0.55 11.42
CA SER A 67 -18.68 1.66 10.45
C SER A 67 -17.64 2.73 10.76
N ALA A 68 -16.66 2.46 11.63
CA ALA A 68 -15.68 3.45 12.05
C ALA A 68 -14.79 3.85 10.86
N ALA A 69 -14.32 5.10 10.89
CA ALA A 69 -13.38 5.59 9.90
C ALA A 69 -12.14 4.70 9.85
N VAL A 70 -11.74 4.32 8.64
CA VAL A 70 -10.51 3.59 8.37
C VAL A 70 -9.52 4.45 7.60
N ASN A 71 -8.25 4.22 7.85
CA ASN A 71 -7.17 4.93 7.20
C ASN A 71 -6.44 4.03 6.19
N TYR A 72 -6.17 4.60 5.02
CA TYR A 72 -5.22 4.06 4.05
C TYR A 72 -4.03 5.00 3.98
N TYR A 73 -2.83 4.44 3.90
CA TYR A 73 -1.58 5.20 3.90
C TYR A 73 -0.84 4.96 2.60
N LEU A 74 -0.60 6.03 1.86
CA LEU A 74 0.18 6.00 0.63
C LEU A 74 1.63 6.36 0.94
N TYR A 75 2.53 5.47 0.56
CA TYR A 75 3.97 5.70 0.61
C TYR A 75 4.56 5.64 -0.78
N ARG A 76 5.69 6.35 -0.94
CA ARG A 76 6.55 6.21 -2.10
C ARG A 76 7.97 5.89 -1.70
N THR A 77 8.72 5.36 -2.65
CA THR A 77 10.17 5.22 -2.55
C THR A 77 10.79 5.17 -3.95
N PRO A 78 11.95 5.82 -4.16
CA PRO A 78 12.70 5.70 -5.40
C PRO A 78 13.56 4.44 -5.49
N THR A 79 13.95 3.81 -4.36
CA THR A 79 14.89 2.67 -4.36
C THR A 79 14.36 1.42 -3.66
N GLY A 80 13.37 1.58 -2.78
CA GLY A 80 12.85 0.50 -1.94
C GLY A 80 13.72 0.17 -0.73
N ASP A 81 14.85 0.83 -0.53
CA ASP A 81 15.76 0.54 0.58
C ASP A 81 15.33 1.24 1.87
N VAL A 82 15.91 0.79 2.99
CA VAL A 82 15.67 1.39 4.32
C VAL A 82 15.94 2.90 4.28
N GLY A 83 15.03 3.69 4.84
CA GLY A 83 15.17 5.16 4.92
C GLY A 83 14.73 5.94 3.67
N SER A 84 14.51 5.28 2.53
CA SER A 84 14.04 5.93 1.29
C SER A 84 12.51 6.09 1.20
N TRP A 85 11.78 5.57 2.19
CA TRP A 85 10.33 5.52 2.19
C TRP A 85 9.75 6.82 2.73
N GLU A 86 8.91 7.46 1.92
CA GLU A 86 8.25 8.71 2.25
C GLU A 86 6.73 8.50 2.35
N HIS A 87 6.14 8.95 3.46
CA HIS A 87 4.69 9.00 3.60
C HIS A 87 4.14 10.19 2.83
N LEU A 88 3.24 9.94 1.89
CA LEU A 88 2.65 10.99 1.06
C LEU A 88 1.31 11.48 1.57
N LYS A 89 0.41 10.55 1.89
CA LYS A 89 -0.96 10.91 2.25
C LYS A 89 -1.66 9.80 3.00
N THR A 90 -2.43 10.21 4.01
CA THR A 90 -3.46 9.39 4.65
C THR A 90 -4.83 9.69 4.02
N PHE A 91 -5.55 8.65 3.63
CA PHE A 91 -6.94 8.72 3.19
C PHE A 91 -7.82 8.14 4.29
N SER A 92 -8.63 9.00 4.90
CA SER A 92 -9.64 8.58 5.87
C SER A 92 -10.98 8.38 5.17
N THR A 93 -11.64 7.26 5.42
CA THR A 93 -12.90 6.92 4.78
C THR A 93 -13.74 6.02 5.66
N ASN A 94 -15.05 6.17 5.59
CA ASN A 94 -15.98 5.30 6.30
C ASN A 94 -16.27 4.07 5.42
N PRO A 95 -16.03 2.85 5.90
CA PRO A 95 -16.37 1.65 5.17
C PRO A 95 -17.86 1.58 4.83
N ILE A 96 -18.16 1.05 3.64
CA ILE A 96 -19.53 0.79 3.24
C ILE A 96 -19.87 -0.66 3.60
N SER A 97 -21.02 -0.86 4.25
CA SER A 97 -21.55 -2.18 4.56
C SER A 97 -22.04 -2.87 3.27
N SER A 98 -21.62 -4.11 3.06
CA SER A 98 -22.11 -5.00 2.02
C SER A 98 -22.37 -6.38 2.64
N HIS A 99 -23.63 -6.83 2.57
CA HIS A 99 -24.07 -8.08 3.20
C HIS A 99 -23.74 -8.17 4.71
N GLY A 100 -23.93 -7.06 5.44
CA GLY A 100 -23.65 -7.00 6.88
C GLY A 100 -22.17 -6.94 7.25
N LYS A 101 -21.27 -6.76 6.27
CA LYS A 101 -19.82 -6.64 6.49
C LYS A 101 -19.28 -5.35 5.87
N TYR A 102 -18.51 -4.60 6.63
CA TYR A 102 -17.88 -3.37 6.16
C TYR A 102 -16.67 -3.69 5.29
N ARG A 103 -16.79 -3.48 3.97
CA ARG A 103 -15.71 -3.79 3.03
C ARG A 103 -14.74 -2.63 2.94
N THR A 104 -13.45 -2.95 2.89
CA THR A 104 -12.37 -2.00 2.67
C THR A 104 -11.76 -2.26 1.30
N LYS A 105 -11.89 -1.28 0.40
CA LYS A 105 -11.32 -1.31 -0.94
C LYS A 105 -10.44 -0.10 -1.11
N GLY A 106 -9.18 -0.34 -1.45
CA GLY A 106 -8.24 0.68 -1.88
C GLY A 106 -7.36 0.12 -2.97
N CYS A 107 -6.94 0.93 -3.93
CA CYS A 107 -5.93 0.60 -4.94
C CYS A 107 -5.10 1.83 -5.33
N VAL A 108 -3.93 1.59 -5.89
CA VAL A 108 -3.05 2.62 -6.44
C VAL A 108 -2.62 2.18 -7.84
N GLY A 109 -2.54 3.13 -8.76
CA GLY A 109 -2.20 2.85 -10.15
C GLY A 109 -1.65 4.08 -10.86
N CYS A 110 -1.01 3.85 -11.99
CA CYS A 110 -0.44 4.88 -12.84
C CYS A 110 -1.15 4.88 -14.20
N LEU A 111 -1.55 6.05 -14.68
CA LEU A 111 -2.12 6.24 -16.01
C LEU A 111 -1.50 7.49 -16.63
N ASN A 112 -0.89 7.36 -17.82
CA ASN A 112 -0.21 8.45 -18.51
C ASN A 112 0.77 9.20 -17.61
N ASN A 113 1.58 8.45 -16.86
CA ASN A 113 2.57 8.97 -15.90
C ASN A 113 1.96 9.83 -14.77
N LYS A 114 0.66 9.70 -14.51
CA LYS A 114 -0.03 10.34 -13.40
C LYS A 114 -0.45 9.27 -12.40
N LEU A 115 -0.22 9.55 -11.13
CA LEU A 115 -0.57 8.66 -10.04
C LEU A 115 -2.04 8.84 -9.66
N TYR A 116 -2.74 7.73 -9.48
CA TYR A 116 -4.11 7.68 -9.01
C TYR A 116 -4.22 6.75 -7.82
N VAL A 117 -4.97 7.19 -6.81
CA VAL A 117 -5.35 6.36 -5.66
C VAL A 117 -6.86 6.28 -5.63
N ALA A 118 -7.42 5.11 -5.48
CA ALA A 118 -8.84 4.97 -5.22
C ALA A 118 -9.05 4.35 -3.84
N VAL A 119 -9.95 4.93 -3.04
CA VAL A 119 -10.43 4.34 -1.77
C VAL A 119 -11.95 4.45 -1.69
N GLN A 120 -12.62 3.36 -1.30
CA GLN A 120 -14.09 3.32 -1.10
C GLN A 120 -14.93 3.98 -2.22
N ASN A 121 -14.55 3.75 -3.49
CA ASN A 121 -15.18 4.28 -4.71
C ASN A 121 -14.89 5.75 -5.03
N ILE A 122 -14.02 6.44 -4.28
CA ILE A 122 -13.52 7.76 -4.65
C ILE A 122 -12.13 7.59 -5.25
N ALA A 123 -11.91 8.15 -6.44
CA ALA A 123 -10.61 8.20 -7.09
C ALA A 123 -9.99 9.59 -6.95
N TYR A 124 -8.74 9.63 -6.54
CA TYR A 124 -7.93 10.83 -6.36
C TYR A 124 -6.80 10.79 -7.40
N ARG A 125 -6.72 11.84 -8.22
CA ARG A 125 -5.47 12.14 -8.92
C ARG A 125 -4.51 12.73 -7.91
N MET A 126 -3.30 12.21 -7.86
CA MET A 126 -2.26 12.66 -6.95
C MET A 126 -1.30 13.57 -7.71
N ASP A 127 -1.12 14.79 -7.21
CA ASP A 127 -0.04 15.67 -7.66
C ASP A 127 1.20 15.32 -6.84
N VAL A 128 2.00 14.43 -7.41
CA VAL A 128 3.28 13.99 -6.84
C VAL A 128 4.39 14.75 -7.56
N GLY A 129 4.97 15.71 -6.85
CA GLY A 129 6.18 16.44 -7.26
C GLY A 129 7.45 15.64 -6.98
#